data_AF-A0A158AQV6-F1
#
_entry.id   AF-A0A158AQV6-F1
#
_cell.length_a   1.000
_cell.length_b   1.000
_cell.length_c   1.000
_cell.angle_alpha   90.00
_cell.angle_beta   90.00
_cell.angle_gamma   90.00
#
_symmetry.space_group_name_H-M   'P 1'
#
loop_
_entity.id
_entity.type
_entity.pdbx_description
1 polymer ?
#
loop_
_entity_poly.entity_id
_entity_poly.type
_entity_poly.pdbx_seq_one_letter_code
_entity_poly.pdbx_strand_id
1 'polypeptide(L)' 'MKTLTKDGQDRHDVAALAQRVAGLDAARYFDADADEELRVAVTRWPVLARLMMLALANIDAPPGDDRRKAEISA' A
#
# COMPACT_ATOMS: atom_id res chain seq x y z
N MET A 1 16.14 -7.73 -18.52
CA MET A 1 15.24 -6.81 -17.78
C MET A 1 14.48 -5.97 -18.80
N LYS A 2 13.15 -6.09 -18.85
CA LYS A 2 12.30 -5.19 -19.67
C LYS A 2 12.08 -3.92 -18.85
N THR A 3 12.64 -2.80 -19.28
CA THR A 3 12.35 -1.49 -18.69
C THR A 3 10.97 -1.06 -19.17
N LEU A 4 10.04 -0.79 -18.25
CA LEU A 4 8.74 -0.21 -18.61
C LEU A 4 8.98 1.17 -19.24
N THR A 5 8.28 1.46 -20.34
CA THR A 5 8.22 2.81 -20.90
C THR A 5 7.59 3.76 -19.88
N LYS A 6 7.86 5.07 -19.99
CA LYS A 6 7.33 6.08 -19.05
C LYS A 6 5.80 5.97 -18.86
N ASP A 7 5.06 5.70 -19.94
CA ASP A 7 3.61 5.43 -19.92
C ASP A 7 3.20 4.14 -19.19
N GLY A 8 4.11 3.17 -19.09
CA GLY A 8 3.95 1.96 -18.27
C GLY A 8 4.16 2.24 -16.79
N GLN A 9 5.09 3.13 -16.44
CA GLN A 9 5.36 3.54 -15.07
C GLN A 9 4.20 4.35 -14.47
N ASP A 10 3.65 5.30 -15.23
CA ASP A 10 2.55 6.16 -14.78
C ASP A 10 1.25 5.39 -14.53
N ARG A 11 1.08 4.19 -15.09
CA ARG A 11 -0.09 3.34 -14.83
C ARG A 11 -0.07 2.66 -13.46
N HIS A 12 1.12 2.50 -12.89
CA HIS A 12 1.31 1.91 -11.57
C HIS A 12 1.53 2.98 -10.48
N ASP A 13 1.63 4.25 -10.88
CA ASP A 13 1.70 5.36 -9.95
C ASP A 13 0.28 5.84 -9.59
N VAL A 14 -0.12 5.55 -8.36
CA VAL A 14 -1.41 5.96 -7.81
C VAL A 14 -1.56 7.48 -7.79
N ALA A 15 -0.47 8.24 -7.63
CA ALA A 15 -0.50 9.70 -7.68
C ALA A 15 -0.75 10.21 -9.11
N ALA A 16 -0.18 9.56 -10.11
CA ALA A 16 -0.48 9.85 -11.52
C ALA A 16 -1.91 9.42 -11.89
N LEU A 17 -2.40 8.34 -11.31
CA LEU A 17 -3.78 7.86 -11.51
C LEU A 17 -4.81 8.82 -10.91
N ALA A 18 -4.56 9.36 -9.72
CA ALA A 18 -5.44 10.32 -9.05
C ALA A 18 -5.64 11.62 -9.84
N GLN A 19 -4.66 12.02 -10.66
CA GLN A 19 -4.80 13.18 -11.56
C GLN A 19 -5.79 12.94 -12.71
N ARG A 20 -6.09 11.67 -13.02
CA ARG A 20 -6.89 11.27 -14.20
C ARG A 20 -8.25 10.71 -13.80
N VAL A 21 -8.38 10.16 -12.59
CA VAL A 21 -9.61 9.53 -12.09
C VAL A 21 -10.28 10.46 -11.09
N ALA A 22 -11.42 11.05 -11.49
CA ALA A 22 -12.22 11.88 -10.60
C ALA A 22 -12.69 11.08 -9.38
N GLY A 23 -12.44 11.61 -8.18
CA GLY A 23 -12.81 10.98 -6.90
C GLY A 23 -11.78 9.99 -6.33
N LEU A 24 -10.69 9.71 -7.05
CA LEU A 24 -9.56 8.98 -6.49
C LEU A 24 -8.64 9.95 -5.75
N ASP A 25 -8.49 9.76 -4.45
CA ASP A 25 -7.54 10.49 -3.61
C ASP A 25 -6.35 9.59 -3.30
N ALA A 26 -5.18 9.90 -3.89
CA ALA A 26 -3.95 9.14 -3.67
C ALA A 26 -3.51 9.16 -2.20
N ALA A 27 -3.81 10.22 -1.45
CA ALA A 27 -3.46 10.29 -0.03
C ALA A 27 -4.34 9.37 0.85
N ARG A 28 -5.48 8.92 0.33
CA ARG A 28 -6.41 8.00 0.99
C ARG A 28 -6.43 6.61 0.36
N TYR A 29 -5.62 6.39 -0.68
CA TYR A 29 -5.51 5.09 -1.31
C TYR A 29 -4.83 4.11 -0.36
N PHE A 30 -5.45 2.96 -0.16
CA PHE A 30 -4.93 1.87 0.66
C PHE A 30 -4.93 0.59 -0.17
N ASP A 31 -3.80 -0.09 -0.19
CA ASP A 31 -3.59 -1.33 -0.92
C ASP A 31 -3.40 -2.48 0.08
N ALA A 32 -4.43 -3.31 0.22
CA ALA A 32 -4.45 -4.38 1.19
C ALA A 32 -3.44 -5.50 0.87
N ASP A 33 -3.14 -5.72 -0.41
CA ASP A 33 -2.17 -6.73 -0.83
C ASP A 33 -0.75 -6.25 -0.55
N ALA A 34 -0.48 -4.96 -0.80
CA ALA A 34 0.81 -4.36 -0.44
C ALA A 34 1.08 -4.38 1.08
N ASP A 35 0.05 -4.16 1.91
CA ASP A 35 0.16 -4.28 3.38
C ASP A 35 0.48 -5.70 3.83
N GLU A 36 -0.23 -6.70 3.27
CA GLU A 36 0.04 -8.11 3.58
C GLU A 36 1.47 -8.51 3.16
N GLU A 37 1.89 -8.14 1.95
CA GLU A 37 3.25 -8.41 1.48
C GLU A 37 4.30 -7.76 2.39
N LEU A 38 4.05 -6.55 2.88
CA LEU A 38 4.92 -5.87 3.84
C LEU A 38 4.98 -6.65 5.17
N ARG A 39 3.84 -7.08 5.72
CA ARG A 39 3.80 -7.89 6.96
C ARG A 39 4.57 -9.20 6.82
N VAL A 40 4.41 -9.88 5.68
CA VAL A 40 5.14 -11.11 5.38
C VAL A 40 6.64 -10.83 5.25
N ALA A 41 7.03 -9.76 4.55
CA ALA A 41 8.43 -9.37 4.37
C ALA A 41 9.12 -9.00 5.68
N VAL A 42 8.44 -8.25 6.55
CA VAL A 42 8.95 -7.89 7.89
C VAL A 42 9.18 -9.14 8.74
N THR A 43 8.26 -10.11 8.67
CA THR A 43 8.39 -11.39 9.38
C THR A 43 9.56 -12.24 8.84
N ARG A 44 9.73 -12.27 7.51
CA ARG A 44 10.77 -13.06 6.86
C ARG A 44 12.17 -12.47 7.07
N TRP A 45 12.31 -11.15 7.06
CA TRP A 45 13.59 -10.44 7.11
C TRP A 45 13.66 -9.39 8.23
N PRO A 46 13.66 -9.82 9.49
CA PRO A 46 13.53 -8.91 10.63
C PRO A 46 14.69 -7.93 10.79
N VAL A 47 15.91 -8.33 10.43
CA VAL A 47 17.09 -7.45 10.48
C VAL A 47 16.98 -6.31 9.47
N LEU A 48 16.59 -6.65 8.22
CA LEU A 48 16.42 -5.66 7.17
C LEU A 48 15.27 -4.70 7.51
N ALA A 49 14.15 -5.22 8.02
CA ALA A 49 13.02 -4.42 8.46
C ALA A 49 13.41 -3.41 9.55
N ARG A 50 14.27 -3.81 10.49
CA ARG A 50 14.77 -2.92 11.54
C ARG A 50 15.72 -1.85 11.01
N LEU A 51 16.60 -2.19 10.06
CA LEU A 51 17.48 -1.23 9.40
C LEU A 51 16.69 -0.20 8.58
N MET A 52 15.60 -0.63 7.95
CA MET A 52 14.68 0.24 7.21
C MET A 52 13.65 0.94 8.12
N MET A 53 13.72 0.75 9.44
CA MET A 53 12.78 1.31 10.42
C MET A 53 11.30 0.95 10.17
N LEU A 54 11.03 -0.14 9.45
CA LEU A 54 9.68 -0.58 9.05
C LEU A 54 8.86 -1.15 10.21
N ALA A 55 9.53 -1.69 11.23
CA ALA A 55 8.89 -2.33 12.38
C ALA A 55 8.19 -1.34 13.33
N LEU A 56 8.54 -0.04 13.28
CA LEU A 56 7.94 0.99 14.15
C LEU A 56 6.75 1.69 13.48
N ALA A 57 6.82 1.88 12.16
CA ALA A 57 5.78 2.56 11.37
C ALA A 57 4.43 1.81 11.38
N ASN A 58 4.46 0.47 11.55
CA ASN A 58 3.25 -0.35 11.57
C ASN A 58 2.51 -0.38 12.91
N ILE A 59 3.10 0.17 13.98
CA ILE A 59 2.45 0.27 15.30
C ILE A 59 1.63 1.57 15.43
N ASP A 60 2.08 2.65 14.78
CA ASP A 60 1.39 3.95 14.76
C ASP A 60 0.42 4.11 13.57
N ALA A 61 0.40 3.17 12.63
CA ALA A 61 -0.65 3.11 11.63
C ALA A 61 -1.98 2.83 12.35
N PRO A 62 -2.99 3.72 12.26
CA PRO A 62 -4.27 3.47 12.92
C PRO A 62 -4.81 2.12 12.42
N PRO A 63 -5.35 1.28 13.31
CA PRO A 63 -5.90 -0.01 12.92
C PRO A 63 -6.88 0.24 11.78
N GLY A 64 -6.58 -0.36 10.62
CA GLY A 64 -7.46 -0.32 9.46
C GLY A 64 -8.86 -0.68 9.94
N ASP A 65 -9.81 0.22 9.66
CA ASP A 65 -11.19 0.12 10.11
C ASP A 65 -11.85 -1.17 9.57
N ASP A 66 -11.72 -2.25 10.33
CA ASP A 66 -12.32 -3.56 10.11
C ASP A 66 -13.87 -3.50 10.08
N ARG A 67 -14.48 -2.34 10.39
CA ARG A 67 -15.94 -2.16 10.28
C ARG A 67 -16.44 -2.22 8.84
N ARG A 68 -15.61 -1.94 7.83
CA ARG A 68 -16.05 -1.96 6.42
C ARG A 68 -16.18 -3.34 5.79
N LYS A 69 -15.69 -4.41 6.43
CA LYS A 69 -15.97 -5.78 5.95
C LYS A 69 -17.38 -6.27 6.32
N ALA A 70 -18.08 -5.62 7.26
CA ALA A 70 -19.41 -6.05 7.71
C ALA A 70 -20.57 -5.48 6.87
N GLU A 71 -20.40 -4.36 6.16
CA GLU A 71 -21.51 -3.71 5.44
C GLU A 71 -21.69 -4.17 3.99
N ILE A 72 -20.74 -4.92 3.41
CA ILE A 72 -20.85 -5.43 2.03
C ILE A 72 -21.58 -6.79 1.97
N SER A 73 -22.06 -7.32 3.10
CA SER A 73 -22.73 -8.63 3.19
C SER A 73 -24.15 -8.58 3.77
N ALA A 74 -24.81 -7.42 3.79
CA ALA A 74 -26.21 -7.27 4.21
C ALA A 74 -27.13 -6.93 3.03
#